data_AF-A0A3R9F0T6-F1
#
_entry.id   AF-A0A3R9F0T6-F1
#
_cell.length_a   1.000
_cell.length_b   1.000
_cell.length_c   1.000
_cell.angle_alpha   90.00
_cell.angle_beta   90.00
_cell.angle_gamma   90.00
#
_symmetry.space_group_name_H-M   'P 1'
#
loop_
_entity.id
_entity.type
_entity.pdbx_description
1 polymer ?
#
loop_
_entity_poly.entity_id
_entity_poly.type
_entity_poly.pdbx_seq_one_letter_code
_entity_poly.pdbx_strand_id
1 'polypeptide(L)'
;MNPVIITTMVSMILLMSSAVAATNPNIEFISKASCKIGGCKMVCTTSDGKSNVKAQGINSAEIITYKSGTVQHNLVIGFQKMVVTSPSGTESCSLNNIEKITTE
;
A
#
# COMPACT_ATOMS: atom_id res chain seq x y z
N MET A 1 53.29 -12.98 -43.66
CA MET A 1 52.10 -12.12 -43.85
C MET A 1 51.28 -12.24 -42.57
N ASN A 2 51.35 -11.25 -41.69
CA ASN A 2 50.64 -11.25 -40.40
C ASN A 2 49.23 -10.69 -40.58
N PRO A 3 48.17 -11.35 -40.08
CA PRO A 3 46.86 -10.72 -40.01
C PRO A 3 46.80 -9.79 -38.78
N VAL A 4 46.59 -8.49 -39.05
CA VAL A 4 46.28 -7.49 -38.03
C VAL A 4 44.81 -7.68 -37.64
N ILE A 5 44.58 -8.20 -36.44
CA ILE A 5 43.24 -8.36 -35.87
C ILE A 5 42.80 -6.99 -35.34
N ILE A 6 41.87 -6.34 -36.06
CA ILE A 6 41.25 -5.08 -35.64
C ILE A 6 40.18 -5.43 -34.61
N THR A 7 40.52 -5.35 -33.33
CA THR A 7 39.60 -5.54 -32.20
C THR A 7 38.71 -4.31 -32.09
N THR A 8 37.47 -4.39 -32.60
CA THR A 8 36.45 -3.36 -32.40
C THR A 8 35.88 -3.49 -30.99
N MET A 9 36.20 -2.54 -30.11
CA MET A 9 35.56 -2.42 -28.80
C MET A 9 34.12 -1.97 -28.98
N VAL A 10 33.17 -2.90 -28.79
CA VAL A 10 31.75 -2.56 -28.66
C VAL A 10 31.54 -2.07 -27.24
N SER A 11 31.51 -0.74 -27.07
CA SER A 11 31.20 -0.09 -25.80
C SER A 11 29.70 -0.21 -25.53
N MET A 12 29.34 -1.12 -24.62
CA MET A 12 27.95 -1.38 -24.23
C MET A 12 27.53 -0.31 -23.22
N ILE A 13 26.86 0.74 -23.69
CA ILE A 13 26.25 1.77 -22.84
C ILE A 13 25.06 1.11 -22.13
N LEU A 14 25.27 0.74 -20.86
CA LEU A 14 24.20 0.35 -19.95
C LEU A 14 23.34 1.59 -19.68
N LEU A 15 22.24 1.72 -20.43
CA LEU A 15 21.16 2.64 -20.13
C LEU A 15 20.52 2.23 -18.80
N MET A 16 21.01 2.80 -17.71
CA MET A 16 20.37 2.75 -16.40
C MET A 16 19.06 3.51 -16.49
N SER A 17 18.00 2.81 -16.92
CA SER A 17 16.64 3.31 -16.85
C SER A 17 16.26 3.35 -15.38
N SER A 18 16.30 4.54 -14.78
CA SER A 18 15.74 4.77 -13.46
C SER A 18 14.26 4.42 -13.52
N ALA A 19 13.90 3.28 -12.93
CA ALA A 19 12.50 2.91 -12.74
C ALA A 19 11.87 3.96 -11.82
N VAL A 20 11.28 4.99 -12.41
CA VAL A 20 10.40 5.89 -11.68
C VAL A 20 9.23 5.03 -11.21
N ALA A 21 9.16 4.79 -9.90
CA ALA A 21 8.00 4.14 -9.31
C ALA A 21 6.77 4.95 -9.73
N ALA A 22 5.85 4.33 -10.46
CA ALA A 22 4.64 4.99 -10.92
C ALA A 22 3.75 5.30 -9.71
N THR A 23 3.95 6.47 -9.10
CA THR A 23 3.07 6.99 -8.07
C THR A 23 1.78 7.44 -8.74
N ASN A 24 0.66 6.80 -8.38
CA ASN A 24 -0.66 7.21 -8.87
C ASN A 24 -0.92 8.67 -8.41
N PRO A 25 -1.15 9.62 -9.34
CA PRO A 25 -1.24 11.04 -8.99
C PRO A 25 -2.44 11.39 -8.11
N ASN A 26 -3.39 10.47 -7.94
CA ASN A 26 -4.57 10.64 -7.09
C ASN A 26 -4.35 10.15 -5.65
N ILE A 27 -3.26 9.44 -5.36
CA ILE A 27 -2.88 9.04 -4.01
C ILE A 27 -2.26 10.25 -3.31
N GLU A 28 -2.70 10.49 -2.08
CA GLU A 28 -2.14 11.52 -1.22
C GLU A 28 -0.99 10.97 -0.38
N PHE A 29 -1.21 9.83 0.28
CA PHE A 29 -0.19 9.08 1.02
C PHE A 29 -0.60 7.62 1.19
N ILE A 30 0.40 6.76 1.45
CA ILE A 30 0.19 5.35 1.76
C ILE A 30 0.76 5.07 3.14
N SER A 31 -0.02 4.42 4.00
CA SER A 31 0.43 3.96 5.31
C SER A 31 0.32 2.44 5.41
N LYS A 32 1.32 1.79 5.97
CA LYS A 32 1.32 0.35 6.26
C LYS A 32 1.22 0.16 7.77
N ALA A 33 0.27 -0.67 8.19
CA ALA A 33 0.04 -1.02 9.59
C ALA A 33 0.28 -2.52 9.81
N SER A 34 1.04 -2.85 10.85
CA SER A 34 1.22 -4.22 11.35
C SER A 34 0.46 -4.38 12.66
N CYS A 35 -0.21 -5.51 12.82
CA CYS A 35 -1.06 -5.77 13.97
C CYS A 35 -0.34 -6.57 15.07
N LYS A 36 -0.70 -6.30 16.33
CA LYS A 36 -0.18 -7.08 17.47
C LYS A 36 -0.62 -8.54 17.40
N ILE A 37 0.02 -9.38 18.22
CA ILE A 37 -0.40 -10.77 18.46
C ILE A 37 -1.89 -10.80 18.82
N GLY A 38 -2.66 -11.65 18.13
CA GLY A 38 -4.14 -11.70 18.21
C GLY A 38 -4.86 -10.93 17.10
N GLY A 39 -4.13 -10.14 16.30
CA GLY A 39 -4.64 -9.42 15.12
C GLY A 39 -5.34 -8.10 15.44
N CYS A 40 -5.51 -7.25 14.42
CA CYS A 40 -6.29 -6.04 14.52
C CYS A 40 -7.78 -6.31 14.28
N LYS A 41 -8.59 -5.35 14.71
CA LYS A 41 -9.99 -5.23 14.38
C LYS A 41 -10.24 -3.91 13.68
N MET A 42 -10.94 -3.94 12.55
CA MET A 42 -11.38 -2.74 11.85
C MET A 42 -12.79 -2.36 12.30
N VAL A 43 -12.93 -1.14 12.80
CA VAL A 43 -14.22 -0.56 13.18
C VAL A 43 -14.49 0.63 12.28
N CYS A 44 -15.65 0.65 11.63
CA CYS A 44 -16.10 1.75 10.81
C CYS A 44 -17.28 2.42 11.47
N THR A 45 -17.24 3.74 11.56
CA THR A 45 -18.32 4.59 12.06
C THR A 45 -18.90 5.36 10.91
N THR A 46 -20.17 5.14 10.61
CA THR A 46 -20.92 5.87 9.57
C THR A 46 -21.19 7.31 10.02
N SER A 47 -21.54 8.18 9.07
CA SER A 47 -21.84 9.59 9.34
C SER A 47 -23.02 9.83 10.28
N ASP A 48 -23.93 8.85 10.43
CA ASP A 48 -25.01 8.86 11.42
C ASP A 48 -24.56 8.36 12.83
N GLY A 49 -23.27 8.11 13.01
CA GLY A 49 -22.66 7.73 14.29
C GLY A 49 -22.73 6.24 14.62
N LYS A 50 -23.24 5.39 13.74
CA LYS A 50 -23.28 3.93 13.99
C LYS A 50 -21.92 3.30 13.73
N SER A 51 -21.42 2.54 14.69
CA SER A 51 -20.17 1.78 14.54
C SER A 51 -20.45 0.32 14.21
N ASN A 52 -19.73 -0.22 13.22
CA ASN A 52 -19.77 -1.63 12.83
C ASN A 52 -18.34 -2.19 12.68
N VAL A 53 -18.19 -3.47 12.99
CA VAL A 53 -16.93 -4.19 12.82
C VAL A 53 -16.89 -4.84 11.44
N LYS A 54 -16.13 -4.27 10.50
CA LYS A 54 -16.04 -4.80 9.13
C LYS A 54 -15.12 -6.01 9.01
N ALA A 55 -14.06 -6.07 9.83
CA ALA A 55 -13.06 -7.14 9.78
C ALA A 55 -12.36 -7.34 11.13
N GLN A 56 -11.94 -8.58 11.41
CA GLN A 56 -11.22 -8.99 12.62
C GLN A 56 -10.12 -10.00 12.28
N GLY A 57 -9.16 -10.18 13.19
CA GLY A 57 -8.04 -11.11 12.98
C GLY A 57 -7.06 -10.64 11.90
N ILE A 58 -6.99 -9.34 11.66
CA ILE A 58 -6.16 -8.74 10.61
C ILE A 58 -4.69 -8.83 11.03
N ASN A 59 -3.82 -9.34 10.17
CA ASN A 59 -2.38 -9.43 10.41
C ASN A 59 -1.67 -8.12 10.05
N SER A 60 -2.05 -7.53 8.92
CA SER A 60 -1.52 -6.25 8.45
C SER A 60 -2.54 -5.55 7.55
N ALA A 61 -2.33 -4.25 7.35
CA ALA A 61 -3.12 -3.45 6.45
C ALA A 61 -2.24 -2.45 5.70
N GLU A 62 -2.54 -2.25 4.42
CA GLU A 62 -2.08 -1.09 3.66
C GLU A 62 -3.26 -0.14 3.51
N ILE A 63 -3.04 1.12 3.90
CA ILE A 63 -4.04 2.18 3.97
C ILE A 63 -3.64 3.19 2.91
N ILE A 64 -4.49 3.36 1.91
CA ILE A 64 -4.29 4.28 0.80
C ILE A 64 -5.28 5.41 0.97
N THR A 65 -4.76 6.61 1.22
CA THR A 65 -5.58 7.83 1.26
C THR A 65 -5.47 8.53 -0.08
N TYR A 66 -6.60 8.75 -0.71
CA TYR A 66 -6.69 9.49 -1.96
C TYR A 66 -6.96 10.96 -1.70
N LYS A 67 -6.52 11.83 -2.62
CA LYS A 67 -6.78 13.28 -2.59
C LYS A 67 -8.26 13.65 -2.55
N SER A 68 -9.15 12.72 -2.93
CA SER A 68 -10.60 12.88 -2.82
C SER A 68 -11.13 12.75 -1.38
N GLY A 69 -10.27 12.39 -0.43
CA GLY A 69 -10.65 12.00 0.94
C GLY A 69 -11.21 10.58 1.04
N THR A 70 -11.23 9.82 -0.06
CA THR A 70 -11.53 8.38 0.00
C THR A 70 -10.37 7.64 0.64
N VAL A 71 -10.68 6.68 1.50
CA VAL A 71 -9.66 5.83 2.13
C VAL A 71 -9.93 4.38 1.76
N GLN A 72 -8.92 3.70 1.23
CA GLN A 72 -8.95 2.27 0.94
C GLN A 72 -8.03 1.52 1.91
N HIS A 73 -8.52 0.41 2.45
CA HIS A 73 -7.75 -0.46 3.33
C HIS A 73 -7.63 -1.84 2.70
N ASN A 74 -6.42 -2.19 2.32
CA ASN A 74 -6.05 -3.52 1.84
C ASN A 74 -5.62 -4.35 3.05
N LEU A 75 -6.54 -5.16 3.57
CA LEU A 75 -6.38 -5.96 4.78
C LEU A 75 -5.84 -7.36 4.42
N VAL A 76 -4.92 -7.86 5.24
CA VAL A 76 -4.46 -9.26 5.20
C VAL A 76 -5.00 -9.98 6.43
N ILE A 77 -5.76 -11.06 6.25
CA ILE A 77 -6.38 -11.87 7.30
C ILE A 77 -6.00 -13.34 7.07
N GLY A 78 -5.08 -13.86 7.87
CA GLY A 78 -4.41 -15.13 7.62
C GLY A 78 -3.71 -15.12 6.26
N PHE A 79 -4.22 -15.93 5.33
CA PHE A 79 -3.74 -16.01 3.94
C PHE A 79 -4.65 -15.28 2.94
N GLN A 80 -5.72 -14.62 3.41
CA GLN A 80 -6.70 -13.94 2.57
C GLN A 80 -6.44 -12.43 2.52
N LYS A 81 -6.84 -11.82 1.40
CA LYS A 81 -6.84 -10.36 1.22
C LYS A 81 -8.27 -9.85 1.14
N MET A 82 -8.56 -8.75 1.83
CA MET A 82 -9.85 -8.07 1.81
C MET A 82 -9.64 -6.58 1.57
N VAL A 83 -10.48 -5.95 0.76
CA VAL A 83 -10.42 -4.51 0.50
C VAL A 83 -11.66 -3.84 1.11
N VAL A 84 -11.43 -2.81 1.93
CA VAL A 84 -12.50 -1.98 2.49
C VAL A 84 -12.27 -0.55 2.02
N THR A 85 -13.25 0.00 1.30
CA THR A 85 -13.19 1.36 0.78
C THR A 85 -14.24 2.22 1.46
N SER A 86 -13.79 3.34 2.02
CA SER A 86 -14.61 4.33 2.70
C SER A 86 -14.58 5.62 1.90
N PRO A 87 -15.61 5.90 1.09
CA PRO A 87 -15.74 7.16 0.40
C PRO A 87 -15.79 8.34 1.37
N SER A 88 -15.25 9.48 0.94
CA SER A 88 -15.30 10.75 1.67
C SER A 88 -16.72 11.05 2.18
N GLY A 89 -16.84 11.37 3.47
CA GLY A 89 -18.10 11.78 4.11
C GLY A 89 -19.11 10.66 4.40
N THR A 90 -18.81 9.39 4.11
CA THR A 90 -19.76 8.28 4.31
C THR A 90 -19.53 7.52 5.62
N GLU A 91 -18.30 7.07 5.83
CA GLU A 91 -17.87 6.37 7.04
C GLU A 91 -16.38 6.62 7.28
N SER A 92 -15.97 6.52 8.54
CA SER A 92 -14.56 6.56 8.95
C SER A 92 -14.21 5.22 9.56
N CYS A 93 -13.21 4.55 8.98
CA CYS A 93 -12.72 3.27 9.46
C CYS A 93 -11.40 3.44 10.21
N SER A 94 -11.25 2.72 11.32
CA SER A 94 -10.05 2.72 12.14
C SER A 94 -9.66 1.30 12.50
N LEU A 95 -8.35 1.04 12.50
CA LEU A 95 -7.77 -0.21 12.96
C LEU A 95 -7.42 -0.09 14.43
N ASN A 96 -7.88 -1.05 15.22
CA ASN A 96 -7.56 -1.18 16.63
C ASN A 96 -6.57 -2.32 16.84
N ASN A 97 -5.75 -2.24 17.90
CA ASN A 97 -4.70 -3.22 18.24
C ASN A 97 -3.50 -3.24 17.26
N ILE A 98 -3.11 -2.06 16.76
CA ILE A 98 -1.95 -1.88 15.88
C ILE A 98 -0.66 -1.92 16.71
N GLU A 99 0.38 -2.55 16.16
CA GLU A 99 1.74 -2.58 16.72
C GLU A 99 2.59 -1.45 16.15
N LYS A 100 2.59 -1.29 14.83
CA LYS A 100 3.42 -0.33 14.11
C LYS A 100 2.67 0.25 12.93
N ILE A 101 2.90 1.53 12.66
CA ILE A 101 2.47 2.22 11.43
C ILE A 101 3.71 2.84 10.78
N THR A 102 3.77 2.81 9.45
CA THR A 102 4.79 3.49 8.65
C THR A 102 4.11 4.16 7.48
N THR A 103 4.42 5.44 7.23
CA THR A 103 3.85 6.21 6.13
C THR A 103 4.93 6.47 5.10
N GLU A 104 4.58 6.29 3.84
CA GLU A 104 5.39 6.54 2.64
C GLU A 104 4.85 7.75 1.88
#